data_AF-A0A1Z4JIG5-F1
#
_entry.id   AF-A0A1Z4JIG5-F1
#
_cell.length_a   1.000
_cell.length_b   1.000
_cell.length_c   1.000
_cell.angle_alpha   90.00
_cell.angle_beta   90.00
_cell.angle_gamma   90.00
#
_symmetry.space_group_name_H-M   'P 1'
#
loop_
_entity.id
_entity.type
_entity.pdbx_description
1 polymer ?
#
loop_
_entity_poly.entity_id
_entity_poly.type
_entity_poly.pdbx_seq_one_letter_code
_entity_poly.pdbx_strand_id
1 'polypeptide(L)'
;MATLSVISQKLNIYTPQNITVRQGDLIVPLLDGQLLRVTPQGESSAIANFMKDELGVPFGMTAQGNDVIATVSGFLPQHYLMRVKPDGKVETIADLSRQSGAYGAPFGVTVFRDEYWVTVSTDVIESTSELVRVSQKGEVKAIANLTEFKNPFGLVVQGDSVVVAQSSGHLVRVSEKGDVKAIVNLQEAGFGLPFNVAIWRDQIVATTNAGLVVAVDQAGKVSTIADVKTAKYQIPSGIVVFEKDLIVTTNGGFLLRISV
;
A
#
# COMPACT_ATOMS: atom_id res chain seq x y z
N MET A 1 -12.38 17.05 15.59
CA MET A 1 -11.51 17.27 14.41
C MET A 1 -10.25 16.48 14.64
N ALA A 2 -9.75 15.79 13.61
CA ALA A 2 -8.51 15.04 13.74
C ALA A 2 -7.33 16.00 13.95
N THR A 3 -6.38 15.60 14.80
CA THR A 3 -5.12 16.33 15.01
C THR A 3 -4.03 15.66 14.20
N LEU A 4 -3.28 16.45 13.43
CA LEU A 4 -2.10 15.99 12.69
C LEU A 4 -0.83 16.36 13.45
N SER A 5 0.05 15.38 13.68
CA SER A 5 1.37 15.61 14.25
C SER A 5 2.46 14.92 13.42
N VAL A 6 3.57 15.61 13.21
CA VAL A 6 4.72 15.06 12.47
C VAL A 6 5.48 14.10 13.37
N ILE A 7 5.65 12.85 12.90
CA ILE A 7 6.57 11.87 13.50
C ILE A 7 7.95 12.04 12.89
N SER A 8 8.03 12.12 11.56
CA SER A 8 9.29 12.27 10.82
C SER A 8 9.07 13.08 9.54
N GLN A 9 10.15 13.62 8.99
CA GLN A 9 10.13 14.50 7.82
C GLN A 9 11.39 14.33 6.96
N LYS A 10 11.39 14.91 5.76
CA LYS A 10 12.46 14.80 4.75
C LYS A 10 12.62 13.37 4.21
N LEU A 11 11.53 12.62 4.16
CA LEU A 11 11.49 11.28 3.59
C LEU A 11 11.33 11.38 2.07
N ASN A 12 12.19 10.71 1.30
CA ASN A 12 12.07 10.69 -0.16
C ASN A 12 10.99 9.68 -0.60
N ILE A 13 9.73 10.07 -0.51
CA ILE A 13 8.58 9.18 -0.74
C ILE A 13 7.92 9.49 -2.08
N TYR A 14 7.62 8.44 -2.83
CA TYR A 14 6.83 8.48 -4.05
C TYR A 14 5.44 7.89 -3.82
N THR A 15 4.45 8.37 -4.56
CA THR A 15 3.09 7.82 -4.51
C THR A 15 2.94 6.76 -5.60
N PRO A 16 2.44 5.54 -5.30
CA PRO A 16 1.60 5.18 -4.16
C PRO A 16 2.28 4.27 -3.10
N GLN A 17 3.53 4.55 -2.71
CA GLN A 17 4.23 3.71 -1.73
C GLN A 17 3.45 3.61 -0.39
N ASN A 18 3.28 2.38 0.11
CA ASN A 18 2.59 2.07 1.35
C ASN A 18 3.55 1.99 2.54
N ILE A 19 3.02 1.95 3.77
CA ILE A 19 3.78 1.72 5.01
C ILE A 19 3.23 0.52 5.77
N THR A 20 4.00 -0.03 6.69
CA THR A 20 3.52 -1.09 7.59
C THR A 20 4.03 -0.89 9.01
N VAL A 21 3.44 -1.59 9.97
CA VAL A 21 3.89 -1.65 11.36
C VAL A 21 4.59 -2.98 11.59
N ARG A 22 5.79 -2.96 12.18
CA ARG A 22 6.52 -4.15 12.59
C ARG A 22 7.04 -3.96 14.01
N GLN A 23 6.60 -4.82 14.94
CA GLN A 23 7.05 -4.81 16.34
C GLN A 23 6.94 -3.44 17.05
N GLY A 24 5.89 -2.67 16.75
CA GLY A 24 5.71 -1.33 17.34
C GLY A 24 6.45 -0.20 16.63
N ASP A 25 7.27 -0.50 15.62
CA ASP A 25 7.91 0.48 14.76
C ASP A 25 7.20 0.61 13.41
N LEU A 26 7.36 1.78 12.80
CA LEU A 26 6.86 2.11 11.48
C LEU A 26 7.93 1.77 10.45
N ILE A 27 7.58 0.97 9.45
CA ILE A 27 8.47 0.69 8.33
C ILE A 27 8.04 1.55 7.16
N VAL A 28 8.97 2.36 6.66
CA VAL A 28 8.74 3.34 5.60
C VAL A 28 9.65 3.04 4.42
N PRO A 29 9.10 2.83 3.21
CA PRO A 29 9.89 2.67 2.01
C PRO A 29 10.21 4.04 1.41
N LEU A 30 11.37 4.15 0.79
CA LEU A 30 11.83 5.34 0.09
C LEU A 30 12.04 5.05 -1.39
N LEU A 31 12.00 6.10 -2.21
CA LEU A 31 12.19 6.05 -3.66
C LEU A 31 13.60 5.60 -4.06
N ASP A 32 14.58 5.75 -3.18
CA ASP A 32 15.96 5.30 -3.39
C ASP A 32 16.18 3.82 -3.00
N GLY A 33 15.10 3.07 -2.78
CA GLY A 33 15.15 1.64 -2.44
C GLY A 33 15.33 1.34 -0.95
N GLN A 34 15.57 2.35 -0.11
CA GLN A 34 15.74 2.13 1.32
C GLN A 34 14.43 1.77 2.01
N LEU A 35 14.50 0.85 2.97
CA LEU A 35 13.51 0.70 4.02
C LEU A 35 14.05 1.30 5.31
N LEU A 36 13.29 2.22 5.88
CA LEU A 36 13.57 2.82 7.18
C LEU A 36 12.67 2.21 8.24
N ARG A 37 13.25 1.87 9.39
CA ARG A 37 12.54 1.74 10.65
C ARG A 37 12.44 3.12 11.27
N VAL A 38 11.25 3.56 11.62
CA VAL A 38 10.97 4.82 12.29
C VAL A 38 10.19 4.53 13.57
N THR A 39 10.74 4.92 14.72
CA THR A 39 10.04 4.77 16.01
C THR A 39 8.87 5.74 16.09
N PRO A 40 7.88 5.50 16.96
CA PRO A 40 6.80 6.46 17.20
C PRO A 40 7.26 7.85 17.64
N GLN A 41 8.49 7.96 18.16
CA GLN A 41 9.15 9.20 18.58
C GLN A 41 9.92 9.89 17.44
N GLY A 42 10.01 9.27 16.26
CA GLY A 42 10.63 9.85 15.07
C GLY A 42 12.09 9.46 14.85
N GLU A 43 12.67 8.59 15.68
CA GLU A 43 14.02 8.08 15.46
C GLU A 43 14.03 7.13 14.26
N SER A 44 14.93 7.36 13.30
CA SER A 44 14.99 6.59 12.07
C SER A 44 16.30 5.86 11.88
N SER A 45 16.25 4.62 11.40
CA SER A 45 17.42 3.83 11.00
C SER A 45 17.10 2.99 9.76
N ALA A 46 18.03 2.91 8.81
CA ALA A 46 17.88 2.02 7.67
C ALA A 46 17.94 0.54 8.10
N ILE A 47 17.07 -0.29 7.51
CA ILE A 47 17.04 -1.74 7.76
C ILE A 47 17.39 -2.57 6.52
N ALA A 48 17.13 -2.06 5.31
CA ALA A 48 17.47 -2.71 4.06
C ALA A 48 17.56 -1.65 2.94
N ASN A 49 18.20 -2.00 1.82
CA ASN A 49 18.20 -1.18 0.61
C ASN A 49 18.14 -2.08 -0.62
N PHE A 50 16.99 -2.12 -1.29
CA PHE A 50 16.74 -2.95 -2.46
C PHE A 50 17.56 -2.52 -3.69
N MET A 51 17.92 -1.24 -3.78
CA MET A 51 18.68 -0.71 -4.91
C MET A 51 20.16 -1.08 -4.84
N LYS A 52 20.70 -1.38 -3.66
CA LYS A 52 22.07 -1.92 -3.53
C LYS A 52 22.23 -3.29 -4.16
N ASP A 53 21.15 -4.06 -4.19
CA ASP A 53 21.09 -5.40 -4.79
C ASP A 53 20.42 -5.38 -6.17
N GLU A 54 20.30 -4.20 -6.80
CA GLU A 54 19.69 -3.99 -8.12
C GLU A 54 18.22 -4.48 -8.24
N LEU A 55 17.51 -4.63 -7.12
CA LEU A 55 16.15 -5.16 -7.09
C LEU A 55 15.08 -4.12 -7.47
N GLY A 56 15.32 -2.84 -7.18
CA GLY A 56 14.43 -1.74 -7.55
C GLY A 56 13.80 -0.99 -6.38
N VAL A 57 12.66 -0.35 -6.65
CA VAL A 57 11.94 0.51 -5.72
C VAL A 57 10.80 -0.27 -5.05
N PRO A 58 10.70 -0.26 -3.71
CA PRO A 58 9.60 -0.87 -2.98
C PRO A 58 8.32 -0.04 -3.11
N PHE A 59 7.16 -0.69 -3.30
CA PHE A 59 5.85 -0.02 -3.39
C PHE A 59 4.94 -0.39 -2.22
N GLY A 60 4.41 -1.60 -2.23
CA GLY A 60 3.51 -2.12 -1.21
C GLY A 60 4.27 -2.83 -0.12
N MET A 61 3.76 -2.75 1.10
CA MET A 61 4.35 -3.43 2.24
C MET A 61 3.30 -3.97 3.20
N THR A 62 3.63 -5.09 3.84
CA THR A 62 2.88 -5.65 4.96
C THR A 62 3.85 -6.38 5.90
N ALA A 63 3.48 -6.55 7.17
CA ALA A 63 4.27 -7.32 8.12
C ALA A 63 3.74 -8.75 8.24
N GLN A 64 4.63 -9.73 8.37
CA GLN A 64 4.29 -11.10 8.71
C GLN A 64 5.22 -11.58 9.83
N GLY A 65 4.69 -11.69 11.05
CA GLY A 65 5.52 -11.93 12.23
C GLY A 65 6.57 -10.83 12.41
N ASN A 66 7.85 -11.20 12.38
CA ASN A 66 8.97 -10.25 12.49
C ASN A 66 9.55 -9.83 11.13
N ASP A 67 8.99 -10.32 10.03
CA ASP A 67 9.46 -10.01 8.68
C ASP A 67 8.63 -8.89 8.06
N VAL A 68 9.24 -8.16 7.13
CA VAL A 68 8.52 -7.25 6.22
C VAL A 68 8.41 -7.92 4.88
N ILE A 69 7.22 -7.91 4.31
CA ILE A 69 6.94 -8.37 2.96
C ILE A 69 6.74 -7.13 2.10
N ALA A 70 7.45 -7.04 0.98
CA ALA A 70 7.43 -5.88 0.11
C ALA A 70 7.31 -6.30 -1.36
N THR A 71 6.51 -5.57 -2.13
CA THR A 71 6.58 -5.60 -3.59
C THR A 71 7.65 -4.62 -4.04
N VAL A 72 8.44 -5.01 -5.04
CA VAL A 72 9.55 -4.23 -5.57
C VAL A 72 9.51 -4.23 -7.09
N SER A 73 9.76 -3.09 -7.72
CA SER A 73 9.84 -2.92 -9.18
C SER A 73 11.15 -2.25 -9.59
N GLY A 74 11.91 -2.89 -10.48
CA GLY A 74 13.24 -2.47 -10.96
C GLY A 74 13.26 -1.75 -12.33
N PHE A 75 14.47 -1.47 -12.83
CA PHE A 75 14.74 -0.70 -14.08
C PHE A 75 14.70 -1.53 -15.38
N LEU A 76 14.91 -2.83 -15.27
CA LEU A 76 14.68 -3.85 -16.29
C LEU A 76 13.52 -4.67 -15.74
N PRO A 77 12.49 -5.08 -16.50
CA PRO A 77 11.14 -5.42 -15.99
C PRO A 77 11.18 -6.62 -15.03
N GLN A 78 11.68 -6.36 -13.84
CA GLN A 78 12.08 -7.25 -12.78
C GLN A 78 11.25 -6.79 -11.61
N HIS A 79 10.29 -7.63 -11.29
CA HIS A 79 9.23 -7.34 -10.37
C HIS A 79 9.21 -8.46 -9.37
N TYR A 80 9.30 -8.14 -8.09
CA TYR A 80 9.49 -9.16 -7.08
C TYR A 80 8.54 -8.98 -5.91
N LEU A 81 8.20 -10.11 -5.30
CA LEU A 81 7.77 -10.16 -3.93
C LEU A 81 8.97 -10.53 -3.06
N MET A 82 9.33 -9.64 -2.14
CA MET A 82 10.51 -9.74 -1.32
C MET A 82 10.14 -9.87 0.16
N ARG A 83 11.02 -10.52 0.91
CA ARG A 83 10.99 -10.63 2.36
C ARG A 83 12.23 -9.97 2.95
N VAL A 84 12.04 -9.11 3.95
CA VAL A 84 13.11 -8.49 4.71
C VAL A 84 13.07 -9.00 6.14
N LYS A 85 14.14 -9.68 6.53
CA LYS A 85 14.32 -10.27 7.86
C LYS A 85 14.68 -9.19 8.90
N PRO A 86 14.59 -9.51 10.21
CA PRO A 86 14.92 -8.56 11.27
C PRO A 86 16.37 -8.04 11.22
N ASP A 87 17.30 -8.87 10.73
CA ASP A 87 18.72 -8.55 10.54
C ASP A 87 19.00 -7.73 9.27
N GLY A 88 17.96 -7.39 8.49
CA GLY A 88 18.07 -6.65 7.24
C GLY A 88 18.32 -7.52 6.01
N LYS A 89 18.46 -8.85 6.17
CA LYS A 89 18.62 -9.77 5.04
C LYS A 89 17.38 -9.73 4.14
N VAL A 90 17.61 -9.61 2.85
CA VAL A 90 16.57 -9.60 1.82
C VAL A 90 16.51 -10.97 1.13
N GLU A 91 15.32 -11.53 0.96
CA GLU A 91 15.06 -12.83 0.32
C GLU A 91 13.91 -12.69 -0.68
N THR A 92 14.09 -13.23 -1.89
CA THR A 92 13.01 -13.30 -2.88
C THR A 92 12.00 -14.38 -2.49
N ILE A 93 10.72 -14.01 -2.42
CA ILE A 93 9.60 -14.96 -2.28
C ILE A 93 9.15 -15.42 -3.67
N ALA A 94 8.92 -14.48 -4.58
CA ALA A 94 8.47 -14.77 -5.94
C ALA A 94 8.96 -13.73 -6.94
N ASP A 95 9.16 -14.19 -8.16
CA ASP A 95 9.28 -13.35 -9.35
C ASP A 95 7.89 -13.09 -9.93
N LEU A 96 7.51 -11.81 -10.00
CA LEU A 96 6.24 -11.29 -10.50
C LEU A 96 6.40 -10.66 -11.89
N SER A 97 7.55 -10.80 -12.52
CA SER A 97 7.89 -10.13 -13.79
C SER A 97 7.01 -10.58 -14.93
N ARG A 98 6.63 -11.87 -14.95
CA ARG A 98 5.73 -12.42 -15.96
C ARG A 98 4.33 -11.83 -15.85
N GLN A 99 3.82 -11.69 -14.63
CA GLN A 99 2.50 -11.12 -14.34
C GLN A 99 2.49 -9.63 -14.67
N SER A 100 3.52 -8.92 -14.23
CA SER A 100 3.63 -7.47 -14.40
C SER A 100 3.96 -7.08 -15.85
N GLY A 101 4.64 -7.92 -16.62
CA GLY A 101 5.05 -7.56 -17.98
C GLY A 101 6.06 -6.41 -18.03
N ALA A 102 6.30 -5.90 -19.24
CA ALA A 102 7.33 -4.90 -19.49
C ALA A 102 6.97 -3.49 -18.99
N TYR A 103 5.68 -3.16 -19.02
CA TYR A 103 5.15 -1.83 -18.67
C TYR A 103 4.29 -1.83 -17.42
N GLY A 104 4.20 -2.95 -16.73
CA GLY A 104 3.48 -3.08 -15.47
C GLY A 104 4.39 -3.05 -14.25
N ALA A 105 3.77 -3.22 -13.09
CA ALA A 105 4.44 -3.29 -11.80
C ALA A 105 3.50 -3.92 -10.73
N PRO A 106 4.06 -4.58 -9.71
CA PRO A 106 3.33 -4.92 -8.50
C PRO A 106 3.22 -3.68 -7.60
N PHE A 107 2.02 -3.43 -7.07
CA PHE A 107 1.75 -2.28 -6.21
C PHE A 107 1.57 -2.70 -4.76
N GLY A 108 0.36 -2.99 -4.30
CA GLY A 108 0.07 -3.38 -2.92
C GLY A 108 0.35 -4.86 -2.64
N VAL A 109 0.62 -5.17 -1.36
CA VAL A 109 0.64 -6.55 -0.84
C VAL A 109 -0.04 -6.61 0.52
N THR A 110 -0.75 -7.71 0.79
CA THR A 110 -1.27 -8.06 2.11
C THR A 110 -1.11 -9.56 2.40
N VAL A 111 -1.15 -9.96 3.67
CA VAL A 111 -1.16 -11.37 4.08
C VAL A 111 -2.61 -11.82 4.26
N PHE A 112 -3.02 -12.87 3.55
CA PHE A 112 -4.36 -13.46 3.65
C PHE A 112 -4.24 -14.97 3.81
N ARG A 113 -4.64 -15.50 4.97
CA ARG A 113 -4.65 -16.95 5.30
C ARG A 113 -3.34 -17.68 4.94
N ASP A 114 -2.21 -17.10 5.33
CA ASP A 114 -0.83 -17.54 5.04
C ASP A 114 -0.35 -17.44 3.58
N GLU A 115 -1.13 -16.85 2.68
CA GLU A 115 -0.68 -16.46 1.35
C GLU A 115 -0.45 -14.94 1.27
N TYR A 116 0.27 -14.50 0.24
CA TYR A 116 0.42 -13.09 -0.07
C TYR A 116 -0.49 -12.73 -1.22
N TRP A 117 -1.37 -11.77 -1.03
CA TRP A 117 -2.20 -11.24 -2.10
C TRP A 117 -1.58 -9.95 -2.58
N VAL A 118 -1.33 -9.88 -3.88
CA VAL A 118 -0.56 -8.81 -4.52
C VAL A 118 -1.39 -8.22 -5.65
N THR A 119 -1.52 -6.90 -5.66
CA THR A 119 -2.11 -6.18 -6.78
C THR A 119 -1.03 -5.94 -7.84
N VAL A 120 -1.36 -6.28 -9.08
CA VAL A 120 -0.44 -6.16 -10.21
C VAL A 120 -1.11 -5.34 -11.31
N SER A 121 -0.43 -4.31 -11.77
CA SER A 121 -0.70 -3.72 -13.07
C SER A 121 0.15 -4.47 -14.08
N THR A 122 -0.47 -5.00 -15.12
CA THR A 122 0.21 -5.72 -16.21
C THR A 122 0.66 -4.75 -17.31
N ASP A 123 0.01 -3.59 -17.40
CA ASP A 123 0.44 -2.44 -18.17
C ASP A 123 -0.12 -1.18 -17.50
N VAL A 124 0.76 -0.33 -16.95
CA VAL A 124 0.34 0.89 -16.24
C VAL A 124 -0.30 1.91 -17.20
N ILE A 125 0.11 1.91 -18.48
CA ILE A 125 -0.35 2.84 -19.51
C ILE A 125 -1.73 2.42 -19.99
N GLU A 126 -1.87 1.16 -20.39
CA GLU A 126 -3.15 0.59 -20.87
C GLU A 126 -4.12 0.26 -19.73
N SER A 127 -3.68 0.45 -18.48
CA SER A 127 -4.49 0.24 -17.28
C SER A 127 -5.02 -1.18 -17.12
N THR A 128 -4.24 -2.17 -17.55
CA THR A 128 -4.59 -3.60 -17.42
C THR A 128 -4.05 -4.15 -16.12
N SER A 129 -4.84 -4.99 -15.44
CA SER A 129 -4.53 -5.38 -14.06
C SER A 129 -5.15 -6.67 -13.57
N GLU A 130 -4.51 -7.24 -12.56
CA GLU A 130 -4.94 -8.45 -11.87
C GLU A 130 -4.64 -8.39 -10.37
N LEU A 131 -5.38 -9.21 -9.61
CA LEU A 131 -5.04 -9.61 -8.27
C LEU A 131 -4.48 -11.03 -8.32
N VAL A 132 -3.29 -11.22 -7.78
CA VAL A 132 -2.67 -12.55 -7.69
C VAL A 132 -2.47 -12.95 -6.25
N ARG A 133 -2.47 -14.25 -5.99
CA ARG A 133 -1.96 -14.83 -4.75
C ARG A 133 -0.61 -15.48 -4.99
N VAL A 134 0.24 -15.38 -4.00
CA VAL A 134 1.57 -15.98 -3.95
C VAL A 134 1.65 -16.86 -2.72
N SER A 135 1.92 -18.15 -2.91
CA SER A 135 2.10 -19.08 -1.79
C SER A 135 3.42 -18.79 -1.04
N GLN A 136 3.57 -19.34 0.16
CA GLN A 136 4.85 -19.29 0.91
C GLN A 136 6.05 -19.86 0.14
N LYS A 137 5.81 -20.68 -0.89
CA LYS A 137 6.83 -21.28 -1.76
C LYS A 137 7.08 -20.48 -3.05
N GLY A 138 6.41 -19.34 -3.22
CA GLY A 138 6.56 -18.49 -4.40
C GLY A 138 5.69 -18.87 -5.59
N GLU A 139 4.71 -19.77 -5.43
CA GLU A 139 3.79 -20.10 -6.52
C GLU A 139 2.78 -18.97 -6.73
N VAL A 140 2.74 -18.39 -7.94
CA VAL A 140 1.84 -17.29 -8.29
C VAL A 140 0.61 -17.81 -9.02
N LYS A 141 -0.59 -17.41 -8.57
CA LYS A 141 -1.87 -17.75 -9.22
C LYS A 141 -2.77 -16.52 -9.28
N ALA A 142 -3.39 -16.29 -10.44
CA ALA A 142 -4.40 -15.25 -10.59
C ALA A 142 -5.63 -15.55 -9.71
N ILE A 143 -6.21 -14.50 -9.14
CA ILE A 143 -7.46 -14.53 -8.37
C ILE A 143 -8.56 -13.83 -9.17
N ALA A 144 -8.31 -12.59 -9.59
CA ALA A 144 -9.30 -11.75 -10.27
C ALA A 144 -8.67 -10.85 -11.32
N ASN A 145 -9.40 -10.58 -12.40
CA ASN A 145 -9.09 -9.51 -13.34
C ASN A 145 -9.71 -8.21 -12.80
N LEU A 146 -8.91 -7.14 -12.72
CA LEU A 146 -9.33 -5.85 -12.17
C LEU A 146 -9.36 -4.74 -13.23
N THR A 147 -9.16 -5.08 -14.51
CA THR A 147 -8.98 -4.14 -15.62
C THR A 147 -10.16 -3.18 -15.80
N GLU A 148 -11.39 -3.64 -15.53
CA GLU A 148 -12.60 -2.79 -15.47
C GLU A 148 -12.41 -1.54 -14.58
N PHE A 149 -11.62 -1.68 -13.52
CA PHE A 149 -11.35 -0.65 -12.54
C PHE A 149 -9.99 0.03 -12.72
N LYS A 150 -9.27 -0.26 -13.82
CA LYS A 150 -7.93 0.28 -14.15
C LYS A 150 -6.82 -0.28 -13.22
N ASN A 151 -5.82 0.54 -12.90
CA ASN A 151 -4.65 0.13 -12.14
C ASN A 151 -4.97 -0.01 -10.65
N PRO A 152 -4.67 -1.15 -10.03
CA PRO A 152 -4.81 -1.33 -8.61
C PRO A 152 -3.59 -0.74 -7.89
N PHE A 153 -3.83 -0.21 -6.69
CA PHE A 153 -2.80 0.32 -5.82
C PHE A 153 -2.75 -0.50 -4.52
N GLY A 154 -2.93 0.14 -3.36
CA GLY A 154 -2.96 -0.55 -2.07
C GLY A 154 -4.17 -1.46 -1.88
N LEU A 155 -4.00 -2.46 -1.03
CA LEU A 155 -5.07 -3.37 -0.61
C LEU A 155 -4.97 -3.71 0.88
N VAL A 156 -6.09 -4.13 1.46
CA VAL A 156 -6.16 -4.58 2.85
C VAL A 156 -7.17 -5.72 3.00
N VAL A 157 -6.90 -6.64 3.93
CA VAL A 157 -7.84 -7.70 4.31
C VAL A 157 -9.01 -7.11 5.10
N GLN A 158 -10.22 -7.54 4.78
CA GLN A 158 -11.43 -7.27 5.55
C GLN A 158 -12.31 -8.53 5.60
N GLY A 159 -12.29 -9.22 6.74
CA GLY A 159 -12.97 -10.51 6.89
C GLY A 159 -12.42 -11.55 5.90
N ASP A 160 -13.30 -12.20 5.16
CA ASP A 160 -12.97 -13.22 4.15
C ASP A 160 -12.72 -12.66 2.74
N SER A 161 -12.37 -11.38 2.65
CA SER A 161 -12.15 -10.67 1.39
C SER A 161 -11.04 -9.65 1.51
N VAL A 162 -10.62 -9.07 0.39
CA VAL A 162 -9.76 -7.88 0.37
C VAL A 162 -10.49 -6.69 -0.22
N VAL A 163 -10.11 -5.51 0.23
CA VAL A 163 -10.49 -4.23 -0.39
C VAL A 163 -9.28 -3.71 -1.14
N VAL A 164 -9.49 -3.28 -2.39
CA VAL A 164 -8.44 -2.78 -3.28
C VAL A 164 -8.77 -1.35 -3.71
N ALA A 165 -7.80 -0.45 -3.59
CA ALA A 165 -7.83 0.89 -4.15
C ALA A 165 -7.53 0.85 -5.65
N GLN A 166 -8.32 1.55 -6.46
CA GLN A 166 -8.22 1.53 -7.92
C GLN A 166 -8.03 2.93 -8.50
N SER A 167 -7.25 3.05 -9.57
CA SER A 167 -6.97 4.32 -10.25
C SER A 167 -8.17 4.89 -11.01
N SER A 168 -9.26 4.14 -11.13
CA SER A 168 -10.56 4.63 -11.60
C SER A 168 -11.34 5.43 -10.55
N GLY A 169 -10.84 5.54 -9.32
CA GLY A 169 -11.56 6.15 -8.19
C GLY A 169 -12.29 5.14 -7.31
N HIS A 170 -12.43 3.89 -7.76
CA HIS A 170 -13.15 2.86 -7.03
C HIS A 170 -12.36 2.30 -5.85
N LEU A 171 -13.08 1.98 -4.78
CA LEU A 171 -12.72 0.92 -3.86
C LEU A 171 -13.53 -0.31 -4.24
N VAL A 172 -12.85 -1.44 -4.44
CA VAL A 172 -13.50 -2.71 -4.82
C VAL A 172 -13.22 -3.79 -3.79
N ARG A 173 -14.19 -4.66 -3.54
CA ARG A 173 -14.04 -5.86 -2.73
C ARG A 173 -13.81 -7.05 -3.64
N VAL A 174 -12.81 -7.87 -3.32
CA VAL A 174 -12.51 -9.11 -4.03
C VAL A 174 -12.59 -10.29 -3.08
N SER A 175 -13.41 -11.29 -3.42
CA SER A 175 -13.53 -12.54 -2.67
C SER A 175 -12.35 -13.48 -2.96
N GLU A 176 -12.14 -14.49 -2.10
CA GLU A 176 -11.19 -15.59 -2.34
C GLU A 176 -11.43 -16.36 -3.65
N LYS A 177 -12.67 -16.32 -4.16
CA LYS A 177 -13.04 -16.96 -5.42
C LYS A 177 -12.85 -16.05 -6.64
N GLY A 178 -12.42 -14.80 -6.43
CA GLY A 178 -12.23 -13.81 -7.48
C GLY A 178 -13.47 -13.00 -7.84
N ASP A 179 -14.53 -13.06 -7.04
CA ASP A 179 -15.70 -12.19 -7.26
C ASP A 179 -15.34 -10.75 -6.93
N VAL A 180 -15.46 -9.85 -7.91
CA VAL A 180 -15.17 -8.43 -7.76
C VAL A 180 -16.47 -7.63 -7.63
N LYS A 181 -16.54 -6.75 -6.64
CA LYS A 181 -17.69 -5.84 -6.44
C LYS A 181 -17.23 -4.44 -6.08
N ALA A 182 -17.73 -3.44 -6.77
CA ALA A 182 -17.53 -2.04 -6.38
C ALA A 182 -18.19 -1.77 -5.01
N ILE A 183 -17.49 -1.03 -4.15
CA ILE A 183 -18.00 -0.56 -2.86
C ILE A 183 -18.48 0.89 -3.00
N VAL A 184 -17.58 1.75 -3.50
CA VAL A 184 -17.81 3.19 -3.72
C VAL A 184 -16.84 3.71 -4.76
N ASN A 185 -17.24 4.72 -5.52
CA ASN A 185 -16.33 5.53 -6.34
C ASN A 185 -16.01 6.84 -5.61
N LEU A 186 -14.81 6.94 -5.04
CA LEU A 186 -14.36 8.12 -4.30
C LEU A 186 -14.18 9.34 -5.21
N GLN A 187 -13.82 9.13 -6.48
CA GLN A 187 -13.63 10.22 -7.42
C GLN A 187 -14.96 10.88 -7.77
N GLU A 188 -15.98 10.08 -8.11
CA GLU A 188 -17.34 10.57 -8.38
C GLU A 188 -17.97 11.22 -7.15
N ALA A 189 -17.66 10.72 -5.95
CA ALA A 189 -18.08 11.32 -4.69
C ALA A 189 -17.31 12.60 -4.30
N GLY A 190 -16.34 13.04 -5.11
CA GLY A 190 -15.58 14.28 -4.89
C GLY A 190 -14.38 14.17 -3.93
N PHE A 191 -13.97 12.95 -3.57
CA PHE A 191 -12.84 12.69 -2.66
C PHE A 191 -11.53 12.33 -3.36
N GLY A 192 -11.55 12.20 -4.69
CA GLY A 192 -10.38 11.93 -5.53
C GLY A 192 -10.06 10.44 -5.72
N LEU A 193 -8.90 10.15 -6.31
CA LEU A 193 -8.41 8.80 -6.55
C LEU A 193 -7.80 8.22 -5.28
N PRO A 194 -8.18 7.01 -4.83
CA PRO A 194 -7.54 6.35 -3.70
C PRO A 194 -6.13 5.86 -4.06
N PHE A 195 -5.21 5.85 -3.09
CA PHE A 195 -3.88 5.25 -3.23
C PHE A 195 -3.69 4.02 -2.34
N ASN A 196 -3.83 4.17 -1.03
CA ASN A 196 -3.75 3.05 -0.09
C ASN A 196 -4.98 2.99 0.80
N VAL A 197 -5.19 1.81 1.38
CA VAL A 197 -6.33 1.51 2.24
C VAL A 197 -5.88 0.81 3.52
N ALA A 198 -6.61 1.05 4.60
CA ALA A 198 -6.51 0.30 5.84
C ALA A 198 -7.92 0.07 6.43
N ILE A 199 -8.02 -0.80 7.43
CA ILE A 199 -9.26 -0.99 8.19
C ILE A 199 -9.09 -0.35 9.57
N TRP A 200 -9.90 0.65 9.89
CA TRP A 200 -9.84 1.39 11.16
C TRP A 200 -11.25 1.54 11.73
N ARG A 201 -11.46 1.04 12.96
CA ARG A 201 -12.77 1.05 13.65
C ARG A 201 -13.90 0.48 12.77
N ASP A 202 -13.64 -0.68 12.15
CA ASP A 202 -14.53 -1.40 11.21
C ASP A 202 -14.88 -0.64 9.91
N GLN A 203 -14.25 0.51 9.67
CA GLN A 203 -14.40 1.29 8.45
C GLN A 203 -13.21 1.08 7.53
N ILE A 204 -13.46 1.20 6.22
CA ILE A 204 -12.38 1.28 5.25
C ILE A 204 -11.89 2.73 5.28
N VAL A 205 -10.60 2.94 5.51
CA VAL A 205 -9.97 4.25 5.39
C VAL A 205 -9.05 4.28 4.19
N ALA A 206 -8.98 5.42 3.50
CA ALA A 206 -8.17 5.57 2.30
C ALA A 206 -7.44 6.91 2.26
N THR A 207 -6.24 6.91 1.70
CA THR A 207 -5.52 8.12 1.26
C THR A 207 -5.91 8.45 -0.17
N THR A 208 -6.01 9.74 -0.52
CA THR A 208 -6.41 10.13 -1.87
C THR A 208 -5.53 11.21 -2.49
N ASN A 209 -5.53 11.26 -3.82
CA ASN A 209 -4.82 12.30 -4.60
C ASN A 209 -5.38 13.72 -4.38
N ALA A 210 -6.57 13.84 -3.80
CA ALA A 210 -7.15 15.14 -3.42
C ALA A 210 -6.45 15.75 -2.19
N GLY A 211 -5.59 14.99 -1.50
CA GLY A 211 -4.95 15.44 -0.26
C GLY A 211 -5.66 14.99 1.00
N LEU A 212 -6.58 14.03 0.89
CA LEU A 212 -7.49 13.65 1.96
C LEU A 212 -7.15 12.28 2.54
N VAL A 213 -7.47 12.11 3.82
CA VAL A 213 -7.71 10.80 4.43
C VAL A 213 -9.20 10.70 4.70
N VAL A 214 -9.83 9.68 4.15
CA VAL A 214 -11.29 9.49 4.18
C VAL A 214 -11.65 8.17 4.85
N ALA A 215 -12.84 8.10 5.43
CA ALA A 215 -13.47 6.87 5.90
C ALA A 215 -14.68 6.54 5.04
N VAL A 216 -14.89 5.26 4.80
CA VAL A 216 -16.04 4.68 4.11
C VAL A 216 -16.72 3.70 5.07
N ASP A 217 -17.99 3.96 5.39
CA ASP A 217 -18.77 3.09 6.24
C ASP A 217 -19.32 1.86 5.48
N GLN A 218 -20.02 0.98 6.21
CA GLN A 218 -20.58 -0.25 5.63
C GLN A 218 -21.65 0.02 4.55
N ALA A 219 -22.27 1.20 4.54
CA ALA A 219 -23.24 1.62 3.54
C ALA A 219 -22.58 2.30 2.32
N GLY A 220 -21.26 2.44 2.31
CA GLY A 220 -20.51 3.11 1.25
C GLY A 220 -20.51 4.64 1.38
N LYS A 221 -20.99 5.20 2.50
CA LYS A 221 -20.96 6.65 2.72
C LYS A 221 -19.53 7.07 3.09
N VAL A 222 -19.06 8.12 2.41
CA VAL A 222 -17.70 8.64 2.58
C VAL A 222 -17.71 9.87 3.49
N SER A 223 -16.71 9.98 4.35
CA SER A 223 -16.47 11.16 5.20
C SER A 223 -14.99 11.49 5.31
N THR A 224 -14.66 12.77 5.44
CA THR A 224 -13.27 13.21 5.62
C THR A 224 -12.84 13.02 7.07
N ILE A 225 -11.74 12.30 7.29
CA ILE A 225 -11.06 12.24 8.59
C ILE A 225 -10.11 13.43 8.72
N ALA A 226 -9.29 13.66 7.70
CA ALA A 226 -8.28 14.72 7.69
C ALA A 226 -8.06 15.28 6.28
N ASP A 227 -7.83 16.59 6.22
CA ASP A 227 -7.35 17.29 5.03
C ASP A 227 -5.86 17.62 5.18
N VAL A 228 -5.03 16.70 4.69
CA VAL A 228 -3.57 16.71 4.83
C VAL A 228 -2.95 17.80 3.96
N LYS A 229 -3.56 18.07 2.79
CA LYS A 229 -3.08 19.08 1.84
C LYS A 229 -3.37 20.50 2.34
N THR A 230 -4.55 20.76 2.90
CA THR A 230 -4.87 22.05 3.52
C THR A 230 -3.96 22.33 4.71
N ALA A 231 -3.61 21.29 5.48
CA ALA A 231 -2.60 21.33 6.54
C ALA A 231 -1.14 21.48 6.04
N LYS A 232 -0.93 21.66 4.73
CA LYS A 232 0.39 21.91 4.09
C LYS A 232 1.38 20.74 4.11
N TYR A 233 0.90 19.51 4.36
CA TYR A 233 1.73 18.31 4.30
C TYR A 233 1.69 17.59 2.95
N GLN A 234 1.14 18.24 1.92
CA GLN A 234 0.98 17.71 0.56
C GLN A 234 0.03 16.50 0.49
N ILE A 235 0.25 15.57 -0.44
CA ILE A 235 -0.69 14.49 -0.77
C ILE A 235 -0.32 13.24 0.04
N PRO A 236 -1.26 12.66 0.82
CA PRO A 236 -1.01 11.43 1.55
C PRO A 236 -0.89 10.24 0.58
N SER A 237 0.00 9.29 0.88
CA SER A 237 0.32 8.13 0.04
C SER A 237 0.02 6.82 0.78
N GLY A 238 0.89 6.39 1.69
CA GLY A 238 0.73 5.19 2.49
C GLY A 238 -0.13 5.44 3.71
N ILE A 239 -0.80 4.40 4.21
CA ILE A 239 -1.60 4.46 5.43
C ILE A 239 -1.55 3.14 6.18
N VAL A 240 -1.44 3.23 7.51
CA VAL A 240 -1.56 2.07 8.39
C VAL A 240 -2.21 2.47 9.71
N VAL A 241 -2.90 1.53 10.35
CA VAL A 241 -3.39 1.72 11.72
C VAL A 241 -2.24 1.44 12.69
N PHE A 242 -2.00 2.36 13.61
CA PHE A 242 -1.06 2.19 14.70
C PHE A 242 -1.77 2.49 16.01
N GLU A 243 -1.98 1.46 16.83
CA GLU A 243 -2.82 1.53 18.03
C GLU A 243 -4.24 2.03 17.68
N LYS A 244 -4.63 3.20 18.18
CA LYS A 244 -5.93 3.84 17.92
C LYS A 244 -5.89 4.90 16.81
N ASP A 245 -4.70 5.23 16.33
CA ASP A 245 -4.45 6.33 15.40
C ASP A 245 -4.17 5.81 13.97
N LEU A 246 -4.22 6.74 13.02
CA LEU A 246 -3.78 6.48 11.66
C LEU A 246 -2.40 7.10 11.46
N ILE A 247 -1.50 6.33 10.86
CA ILE A 247 -0.21 6.84 10.41
C ILE A 247 -0.28 6.96 8.90
N VAL A 248 0.17 8.09 8.37
CA VAL A 248 0.20 8.33 6.92
C VAL A 248 1.56 8.86 6.49
N THR A 249 2.01 8.43 5.32
CA THR A 249 3.10 9.11 4.61
C THR A 249 2.55 10.10 3.62
N THR A 250 3.36 11.09 3.23
CA THR A 250 3.00 12.02 2.17
C THR A 250 4.12 12.15 1.14
N ASN A 251 3.76 12.49 -0.10
CA ASN A 251 4.74 12.81 -1.15
C ASN A 251 5.53 14.10 -0.87
N GLY A 252 5.13 14.87 0.14
CA GLY A 252 5.94 15.96 0.69
C GLY A 252 7.05 15.50 1.64
N GLY A 253 7.17 14.19 1.85
CA GLY A 253 8.21 13.59 2.66
C GLY A 253 7.93 13.64 4.16
N PHE A 254 6.66 13.61 4.55
CA PHE A 254 6.25 13.55 5.94
C PHE A 254 5.75 12.16 6.32
N LEU A 255 6.03 11.76 7.56
CA LEU A 255 5.35 10.69 8.28
C LEU A 255 4.53 11.34 9.39
N LEU A 256 3.21 11.21 9.31
CA LEU A 256 2.27 11.91 10.17
C LEU A 256 1.47 10.91 10.99
N ARG A 257 1.15 11.31 12.21
CA ARG A 257 0.10 10.69 13.02
C ARG A 257 -1.16 11.54 12.93
N ILE A 258 -2.29 10.87 12.73
CA ILE A 258 -3.63 11.44 12.73
C ILE A 258 -4.38 10.82 13.91
N SER A 259 -4.62 11.62 14.93
CA SER A 259 -5.37 11.21 16.13
C SER A 259 -6.79 11.77 16.08
N VAL A 260 -7.78 10.91 16.29
CA VAL A 260 -9.23 11.22 16.20
C VAL A 260 -9.96 10.88 17.49
#